data_AF-A0A967YBH0-F1
#
_entry.id   AF-A0A967YBH0-F1
#
_cell.length_a   1.000
_cell.length_b   1.000
_cell.length_c   1.000
_cell.angle_alpha   90.00
_cell.angle_beta   90.00
_cell.angle_gamma   90.00
#
_symmetry.space_group_name_H-M   'P 1'
#
loop_
_entity.id
_entity.type
_entity.pdbx_description
1 polymer ?
#
loop_
_entity_poly.entity_id
_entity_poly.type
_entity_poly.pdbx_seq_one_letter_code
_entity_poly.pdbx_strand_id
1 'polypeptide(L)'
;MGRIFVFENTRYNKTHSINSACFYFVDFIDDLEVAEKLFQTAADWAKARNLDGVTGPMGLGGVTGVGLLVEGFDHRAAMTMMMYNHEYYPQRIEALGFSKLIDNFSFYLPTTATLPDIIAQSAEDLLKKGECRVLQFDSKKQLLQIADDIVDVFAQTLTDHVGNYE
;
A
#
# COMPACT_ATOMS: atom_id res chain seq x y z
N MET A 1 14.41 9.77 -20.71
CA MET A 1 15.16 8.82 -19.86
C MET A 1 14.20 8.27 -18.82
N GLY A 2 14.24 6.97 -18.55
CA GLY A 2 13.35 6.33 -17.57
C GLY A 2 13.90 5.01 -17.05
N ARG A 3 13.35 4.55 -15.92
CA ARG A 3 13.69 3.30 -15.23
C ARG A 3 12.44 2.68 -14.63
N ILE A 4 12.37 1.36 -14.66
CA ILE A 4 11.28 0.60 -14.08
C ILE A 4 11.85 -0.69 -13.51
N PHE A 5 11.46 -1.04 -12.28
CA PHE A 5 11.74 -2.35 -11.73
C PHE A 5 10.51 -3.22 -11.92
N VAL A 6 10.67 -4.36 -12.60
CA VAL A 6 9.59 -5.30 -12.92
C VAL A 6 9.98 -6.67 -12.39
N PHE A 7 9.04 -7.33 -11.73
CA PHE A 7 9.26 -8.64 -11.14
C PHE A 7 7.96 -9.44 -11.09
N GLU A 8 8.11 -10.74 -10.87
CA GLU A 8 7.00 -11.66 -10.64
C GLU A 8 7.04 -12.07 -9.18
N ASN A 9 5.99 -11.77 -8.42
CA ASN A 9 5.85 -12.26 -7.06
C ASN A 9 4.97 -13.51 -7.06
N THR A 10 5.61 -14.68 -7.18
CA THR A 10 4.92 -15.97 -7.26
C THR A 10 4.10 -16.29 -6.00
N ARG A 11 4.56 -15.84 -4.82
CA ARG A 11 3.81 -16.01 -3.57
C ARG A 11 2.54 -15.17 -3.58
N TYR A 12 2.65 -13.89 -3.95
CA TYR A 12 1.50 -13.00 -4.10
C TYR A 12 0.47 -13.55 -5.09
N ASN A 13 0.95 -13.97 -6.26
CA ASN A 13 0.13 -14.57 -7.32
C ASN A 13 -0.64 -15.80 -6.83
N LYS A 14 0.03 -16.70 -6.09
CA LYS A 14 -0.59 -17.89 -5.51
C LYS A 14 -1.63 -17.53 -4.43
N THR A 15 -1.32 -16.61 -3.53
CA THR A 15 -2.22 -16.21 -2.43
C THR A 15 -3.48 -15.52 -2.95
N HIS A 16 -3.37 -14.67 -3.97
CA HIS A 16 -4.50 -13.89 -4.50
C HIS A 16 -5.17 -14.55 -5.71
N SER A 17 -4.70 -15.73 -6.13
CA SER A 17 -5.17 -16.42 -7.34
C SER A 17 -5.12 -15.52 -8.59
N ILE A 18 -4.04 -14.75 -8.73
CA ILE A 18 -3.79 -13.89 -9.89
C ILE A 18 -2.54 -14.36 -10.63
N ASN A 19 -2.36 -13.89 -11.87
CA ASN A 19 -1.21 -14.22 -12.70
C ASN A 19 -0.63 -12.95 -13.33
N SER A 20 -0.10 -12.03 -12.51
CA SER A 20 0.38 -10.72 -12.95
C SER A 20 1.86 -10.53 -12.62
N ALA A 21 2.57 -9.77 -13.46
CA ALA A 21 3.80 -9.12 -13.05
C ALA A 21 3.47 -7.92 -12.15
N CYS A 22 4.45 -7.51 -11.35
CA CYS A 22 4.40 -6.28 -10.59
C CYS A 22 5.48 -5.31 -11.10
N PHE A 23 5.20 -4.01 -11.07
CA PHE A 23 6.23 -2.99 -11.24
C PHE A 23 6.40 -2.17 -9.96
N TYR A 24 7.60 -1.65 -9.73
CA TYR A 24 7.94 -0.77 -8.61
C TYR A 24 9.10 0.15 -8.99
N PHE A 25 9.44 1.12 -8.13
CA PHE A 25 10.51 2.10 -8.36
C PHE A 25 10.55 2.65 -9.79
N VAL A 26 9.37 3.05 -10.29
CA VAL A 26 9.22 3.60 -11.64
C VAL A 26 9.52 5.09 -11.64
N ASP A 27 10.28 5.54 -12.63
CA ASP A 27 10.70 6.93 -12.76
C ASP A 27 10.98 7.26 -14.22
N PHE A 28 10.37 8.32 -14.75
CA PHE A 28 10.48 8.70 -16.15
C PHE A 28 10.19 10.20 -16.30
N ILE A 29 10.85 10.82 -17.28
CA ILE A 29 10.57 12.21 -17.65
C ILE A 29 9.17 12.34 -18.25
N ASP A 30 8.60 13.55 -18.22
CA ASP A 30 7.28 13.84 -18.80
C ASP A 30 7.30 13.80 -20.34
N ASP A 31 7.40 12.59 -20.88
CA ASP A 31 7.41 12.26 -22.29
C ASP A 31 6.66 10.94 -22.47
N LEU A 32 5.55 11.00 -23.20
CA LEU A 32 4.68 9.85 -23.40
C LEU A 32 5.39 8.71 -24.16
N GLU A 33 6.27 9.03 -25.11
CA GLU A 33 7.02 8.01 -25.87
C GLU A 33 8.02 7.27 -24.96
N VAL A 34 8.61 7.98 -23.99
CA VAL A 34 9.48 7.36 -22.98
C VAL A 34 8.68 6.44 -22.06
N ALA A 35 7.52 6.90 -21.57
CA ALA A 35 6.66 6.09 -20.73
C ALA A 35 6.16 4.84 -21.49
N GLU A 36 5.70 5.00 -22.73
CA GLU A 36 5.22 3.91 -23.58
C GLU A 36 6.29 2.83 -23.77
N LYS A 37 7.51 3.21 -24.17
CA LYS A 37 8.62 2.25 -24.34
C LYS A 37 8.96 1.53 -23.03
N LEU A 38 8.93 2.24 -21.90
CA LEU A 38 9.26 1.70 -20.59
C LEU A 38 8.24 0.65 -20.14
N PHE A 39 6.95 0.96 -20.23
CA PHE A 39 5.88 0.05 -19.84
C PHE A 39 5.65 -1.07 -20.87
N GLN A 40 5.90 -0.82 -22.15
CA GLN A 40 5.89 -1.87 -23.16
C GLN A 40 6.99 -2.92 -22.88
N THR A 41 8.19 -2.47 -22.49
CA THR A 41 9.27 -3.39 -22.09
C THR A 41 8.87 -4.24 -20.87
N ALA A 42 8.17 -3.65 -19.90
CA ALA A 42 7.63 -4.38 -18.75
C ALA A 42 6.56 -5.41 -19.16
N ALA A 43 5.64 -5.02 -20.05
CA ALA A 43 4.59 -5.88 -20.55
C ALA A 43 5.15 -7.05 -21.39
N ASP A 44 6.16 -6.79 -22.24
CA ASP A 44 6.82 -7.83 -23.03
C ASP A 44 7.58 -8.82 -22.14
N TRP A 45 8.25 -8.33 -21.09
CA TRP A 45 8.86 -9.18 -20.07
C TRP A 45 7.84 -10.07 -19.37
N ALA A 46 6.66 -9.53 -19.02
CA ALA A 46 5.58 -10.29 -18.38
C ALA A 46 4.99 -11.35 -19.33
N LYS A 47 4.71 -10.98 -20.59
CA LYS A 47 4.20 -11.89 -21.63
C LYS A 47 5.15 -13.05 -21.91
N ALA A 48 6.46 -12.79 -21.98
CA ALA A 48 7.47 -13.83 -22.19
C ALA A 48 7.47 -14.90 -21.07
N ARG A 49 6.85 -14.60 -19.92
CA ARG A 49 6.71 -15.49 -18.77
C ARG A 49 5.31 -16.08 -18.62
N ASN A 50 4.42 -15.84 -19.59
CA ASN A 50 3.01 -16.25 -19.57
C ASN A 50 2.21 -15.61 -18.42
N LEU A 51 2.53 -14.37 -18.06
CA LEU A 51 1.74 -13.55 -17.13
C LEU A 51 0.67 -12.77 -17.90
N ASP A 52 -0.49 -12.56 -17.28
CA ASP A 52 -1.69 -11.97 -17.90
C ASP A 52 -1.62 -10.44 -17.99
N GLY A 53 -0.78 -9.81 -17.18
CA GLY A 53 -0.67 -8.36 -17.12
C GLY A 53 0.44 -7.86 -16.20
N VAL A 54 0.43 -6.55 -15.96
CA VAL A 54 1.35 -5.86 -15.03
C VAL A 54 0.53 -4.99 -14.09
N THR A 55 0.77 -5.10 -12.79
CA THR A 55 0.09 -4.35 -11.74
C THR A 55 1.10 -3.53 -10.95
N GLY A 56 0.73 -2.34 -10.50
CA GLY A 56 1.60 -1.54 -9.66
C GLY A 56 1.30 -0.03 -9.70
N PRO A 57 2.18 0.77 -9.09
CA PRO A 57 3.42 0.33 -8.47
C PRO A 57 3.19 -0.37 -7.11
N MET A 58 3.76 -1.56 -6.94
CA MET A 58 3.65 -2.38 -5.72
C MET A 58 4.99 -3.05 -5.41
N GLY A 59 5.46 -2.96 -4.17
CA GLY A 59 6.76 -3.52 -3.77
C GLY A 59 6.71 -4.98 -3.29
N LEU A 60 7.87 -5.47 -2.87
CA LEU A 60 8.10 -6.87 -2.46
C LEU A 60 7.72 -7.20 -1.00
N GLY A 61 7.09 -6.27 -0.28
CA GLY A 61 6.50 -6.60 1.04
C GLY A 61 5.21 -5.84 1.31
N GLY A 62 4.37 -6.36 2.20
CA GLY A 62 3.08 -5.72 2.53
C GLY A 62 3.17 -4.38 3.23
N VAL A 63 4.35 -4.04 3.73
CA VAL A 63 4.66 -2.73 4.31
C VAL A 63 5.26 -1.75 3.31
N THR A 64 5.55 -2.19 2.08
CA THR A 64 5.97 -1.29 1.00
C THR A 64 4.73 -0.60 0.46
N GLY A 65 4.73 0.73 0.40
CA GLY A 65 3.56 1.48 -0.05
C GLY A 65 3.17 1.10 -1.47
N VAL A 66 1.87 1.13 -1.74
CA VAL A 66 1.29 0.74 -3.03
C VAL A 66 0.60 1.96 -3.65
N GLY A 67 0.75 2.10 -4.96
CA GLY A 67 0.05 3.11 -5.75
C GLY A 67 0.84 4.39 -6.00
N LEU A 68 0.22 5.32 -6.70
CA LEU A 68 0.78 6.62 -7.06
C LEU A 68 0.10 7.72 -6.26
N LEU A 69 0.81 8.82 -6.03
CA LEU A 69 0.20 10.05 -5.57
C LEU A 69 -0.65 10.63 -6.71
N VAL A 70 -1.95 10.77 -6.46
CA VAL A 70 -2.94 11.32 -7.41
C VAL A 70 -3.50 12.66 -6.97
N GLU A 71 -3.47 12.96 -5.67
CA GLU A 71 -3.94 14.20 -5.06
C GLU A 71 -3.05 14.59 -3.87
N GLY A 72 -3.00 15.88 -3.51
CA GLY A 72 -2.21 16.36 -2.37
C GLY A 72 -0.73 16.61 -2.66
N PHE A 73 -0.38 16.99 -3.90
CA PHE A 73 0.99 17.32 -4.31
C PHE A 73 1.58 18.56 -3.60
N ASP A 74 0.76 19.32 -2.90
CA ASP A 74 1.12 20.44 -2.02
C ASP A 74 1.55 19.98 -0.61
N HIS A 75 1.38 18.70 -0.29
CA HIS A 75 1.76 18.12 0.98
C HIS A 75 2.96 17.19 0.83
N ARG A 76 3.81 17.12 1.87
CA ARG A 76 4.82 16.06 1.94
C ARG A 76 4.16 14.68 2.05
N ALA A 77 4.87 13.64 1.62
CA ALA A 77 4.45 12.25 1.82
C ALA A 77 4.07 12.01 3.29
N ALA A 78 2.86 11.48 3.53
CA ALA A 78 2.35 11.24 4.87
C ALA A 78 3.12 10.11 5.60
N MET A 79 3.60 9.12 4.85
CA MET A 79 4.44 8.04 5.35
C MET A 79 5.64 7.80 4.44
N THR A 80 6.78 7.43 5.00
CA THR A 80 8.04 7.17 4.27
C THR A 80 7.92 6.07 3.21
N MET A 81 6.99 5.14 3.37
CA MET A 81 6.80 4.02 2.45
C MET A 81 5.92 4.39 1.24
N MET A 82 5.28 5.56 1.22
CA MET A 82 4.45 6.01 0.09
C MET A 82 5.32 6.52 -1.05
N MET A 83 4.96 6.17 -2.29
CA MET A 83 5.57 6.79 -3.46
C MET A 83 5.12 8.25 -3.58
N TYR A 84 6.08 9.13 -3.86
CA TYR A 84 5.85 10.53 -4.12
C TYR A 84 6.35 10.86 -5.53
N ASN A 85 5.41 11.00 -6.45
CA ASN A 85 5.65 11.23 -7.86
C ASN A 85 5.19 12.63 -8.30
N HIS A 86 5.62 13.05 -9.50
CA HIS A 86 5.08 14.23 -10.15
C HIS A 86 3.64 13.99 -10.62
N GLU A 87 2.87 15.07 -10.77
CA GLU A 87 1.45 15.06 -11.15
C GLU A 87 1.18 14.41 -12.52
N TYR A 88 2.17 14.40 -13.42
CA TYR A 88 2.02 13.75 -14.71
C TYR A 88 2.04 12.21 -14.65
N TYR A 89 2.54 11.58 -13.58
CA TYR A 89 2.69 10.12 -13.55
C TYR A 89 1.36 9.37 -13.69
N PRO A 90 0.32 9.66 -12.89
CA PRO A 90 -0.97 8.98 -13.03
C PRO A 90 -1.56 9.17 -14.43
N GLN A 91 -1.53 10.41 -14.94
CA GLN A 91 -2.08 10.75 -16.25
C GLN A 91 -1.37 9.99 -17.38
N ARG A 92 -0.03 9.91 -17.34
CA ARG A 92 0.75 9.18 -18.35
C ARG A 92 0.51 7.68 -18.24
N ILE A 93 0.43 7.12 -17.03
CA ILE A 93 0.22 5.68 -16.83
C ILE A 93 -1.20 5.26 -17.25
N GLU A 94 -2.22 6.05 -16.92
CA GLU A 94 -3.59 5.83 -17.39
C GLU A 94 -3.70 5.89 -18.93
N ALA A 95 -2.98 6.81 -19.57
CA ALA A 95 -2.93 6.91 -21.04
C ALA A 95 -2.35 5.65 -21.72
N LEU A 96 -1.59 4.83 -20.99
CA LEU A 96 -1.04 3.55 -21.46
C LEU A 96 -2.02 2.38 -21.27
N GLY A 97 -3.25 2.64 -20.82
CA GLY A 97 -4.29 1.62 -20.64
C GLY A 97 -4.34 0.99 -19.25
N PHE A 98 -3.60 1.52 -18.28
CA PHE A 98 -3.74 1.08 -16.88
C PHE A 98 -5.06 1.56 -16.29
N SER A 99 -5.71 0.68 -15.52
CA SER A 99 -6.91 1.00 -14.76
C SER A 99 -6.61 1.01 -13.26
N LYS A 100 -7.30 1.87 -12.52
CA LYS A 100 -7.18 1.96 -11.07
C LYS A 100 -7.61 0.65 -10.38
N LEU A 101 -6.80 0.21 -9.42
CA LEU A 101 -7.06 -0.99 -8.60
C LEU A 101 -7.63 -0.66 -7.22
N ILE A 102 -7.03 0.31 -6.51
CA ILE A 102 -7.40 0.69 -5.14
C ILE A 102 -7.10 2.17 -4.89
N ASP A 103 -7.92 2.81 -4.05
CA ASP A 103 -7.65 4.14 -3.50
C ASP A 103 -7.10 4.04 -2.08
N ASN A 104 -5.98 4.72 -1.82
CA ASN A 104 -5.40 4.84 -0.49
C ASN A 104 -5.53 6.29 -0.01
N PHE A 105 -6.21 6.49 1.11
CA PHE A 105 -6.41 7.82 1.70
C PHE A 105 -5.43 8.05 2.84
N SER A 106 -4.89 9.27 2.92
CA SER A 106 -4.05 9.71 4.03
C SER A 106 -4.51 11.09 4.50
N PHE A 107 -4.47 11.32 5.81
CA PHE A 107 -4.98 12.55 6.42
C PHE A 107 -4.00 13.06 7.47
N TYR A 108 -3.86 14.38 7.57
CA TYR A 108 -3.18 15.01 8.69
C TYR A 108 -4.16 15.17 9.84
N LEU A 109 -3.88 14.52 10.96
CA LEU A 109 -4.60 14.72 12.20
C LEU A 109 -3.78 15.64 13.11
N PRO A 110 -4.20 16.90 13.33
CA PRO A 110 -3.51 17.77 14.28
C PRO A 110 -3.69 17.24 15.71
N THR A 111 -2.72 17.52 16.60
CA THR A 111 -2.79 17.09 18.01
C THR A 111 -3.95 17.72 18.78
N THR A 112 -4.55 18.78 18.23
CA THR A 112 -5.76 19.44 18.75
C THR A 112 -7.06 18.84 18.23
N ALA A 113 -7.00 17.86 17.33
CA ALA A 113 -8.19 17.24 16.78
C ALA A 113 -8.98 16.51 17.88
N THR A 114 -10.26 16.81 17.97
CA THR A 114 -11.21 16.06 18.80
C THR A 114 -11.91 15.02 17.94
N LEU A 115 -11.99 13.78 18.43
CA LEU A 115 -12.80 12.76 17.78
C LEU A 115 -14.29 13.13 17.90
N PRO A 116 -15.12 12.85 16.89
CA PRO A 116 -16.57 12.98 16.99
C PRO A 116 -17.13 12.21 18.19
N ASP A 117 -18.13 12.79 18.87
CA ASP A 117 -18.75 12.20 20.08
C ASP A 117 -19.24 10.76 19.84
N ILE A 118 -19.71 10.45 18.63
CA ILE A 118 -20.17 9.11 18.27
C ILE A 118 -19.05 8.05 18.34
N ILE A 119 -17.82 8.42 17.99
CA ILE A 119 -16.66 7.52 18.09
C ILE A 119 -16.30 7.30 19.55
N ALA A 120 -16.28 8.37 20.35
CA ALA A 120 -16.02 8.28 21.79
C ALA A 120 -17.08 7.41 22.50
N GLN A 121 -18.37 7.62 22.20
CA GLN A 121 -19.45 6.84 22.78
C GLN A 121 -19.38 5.37 22.38
N SER A 122 -19.08 5.08 21.11
CA SER A 122 -18.92 3.70 20.64
C SER A 122 -17.78 2.98 21.36
N ALA A 123 -16.65 3.67 21.59
CA ALA A 123 -15.53 3.11 22.34
C ALA A 123 -15.90 2.83 23.80
N GLU A 124 -16.63 3.74 24.46
CA GLU A 124 -17.14 3.50 25.82
C GLU A 124 -18.09 2.32 25.90
N ASP A 125 -19.01 2.20 24.94
CA ASP A 125 -20.01 1.13 24.93
C ASP A 125 -19.36 -0.25 24.71
N LEU A 126 -18.31 -0.32 23.88
CA LEU A 126 -17.49 -1.52 23.71
C LEU A 126 -16.77 -1.89 25.02
N LEU A 127 -16.23 -0.91 25.75
CA LEU A 127 -15.59 -1.14 27.05
C LEU A 127 -16.60 -1.60 28.11
N LYS A 128 -17.81 -1.03 28.14
CA LYS A 128 -18.89 -1.41 29.09
C LYS A 128 -19.37 -2.84 28.88
N LYS A 129 -19.36 -3.34 27.64
CA LYS A 129 -19.71 -4.74 27.33
C LYS A 129 -18.70 -5.75 27.88
N GLY A 130 -17.47 -5.32 28.20
CA GLY A 130 -16.40 -6.18 28.71
C GLY A 130 -15.76 -7.10 27.66
N GLU A 131 -16.12 -6.96 26.39
CA GLU A 131 -15.55 -7.70 25.26
C GLU A 131 -14.15 -7.18 24.87
N CYS A 132 -13.82 -5.94 25.26
CA CYS A 132 -12.52 -5.31 25.03
C CYS A 132 -12.00 -4.65 26.31
N ARG A 133 -10.67 -4.61 26.47
CA ARG A 133 -10.00 -3.93 27.57
C ARG A 133 -8.79 -3.15 27.06
N VAL A 134 -8.56 -1.97 27.62
CA VAL A 134 -7.34 -1.20 27.38
C VAL A 134 -6.24 -1.73 28.29
N LEU A 135 -5.17 -2.26 27.70
CA LEU A 135 -4.00 -2.70 28.44
C LEU A 135 -3.08 -1.49 28.69
N GLN A 136 -2.65 -1.31 29.93
CA GLN A 136 -1.65 -0.32 30.33
C GLN A 136 -0.42 -1.06 30.85
N PHE A 137 0.78 -0.56 30.54
CA PHE A 137 2.04 -1.17 30.91
C PHE A 137 2.92 -0.17 31.64
N ASP A 138 3.42 -0.56 32.82
CA ASP A 138 4.33 0.26 33.64
C ASP A 138 5.80 0.02 33.30
N SER A 139 6.09 -1.03 32.51
CA SER A 139 7.45 -1.36 32.11
C SER A 139 7.51 -2.10 30.78
N LYS A 140 8.66 -1.97 30.10
CA LYS A 140 8.98 -2.75 28.89
C LYS A 140 8.87 -4.26 29.13
N LYS A 141 9.17 -4.75 30.34
CA LYS A 141 9.08 -6.17 30.68
C LYS A 141 7.64 -6.70 30.57
N GLN A 142 6.66 -5.93 31.04
CA GLN A 142 5.25 -6.32 30.93
C GLN A 142 4.78 -6.31 29.47
N LEU A 143 5.19 -5.32 28.68
CA LEU A 143 4.89 -5.28 27.25
C LEU A 143 5.46 -6.51 26.51
N LEU A 144 6.70 -6.90 26.83
CA LEU A 144 7.33 -8.07 26.22
C LEU A 144 6.63 -9.39 26.56
N GLN A 145 5.85 -9.47 27.63
CA GLN A 145 5.10 -10.68 27.99
C GLN A 145 3.92 -10.97 27.05
N ILE A 146 3.43 -9.97 26.32
CA ILE A 146 2.31 -10.09 25.38
C ILE A 146 2.74 -9.80 23.93
N ALA A 147 4.04 -9.72 23.68
CA ALA A 147 4.57 -9.32 22.37
C ALA A 147 4.09 -10.27 21.27
N ASP A 148 4.07 -11.57 21.54
CA ASP A 148 3.60 -12.58 20.59
C ASP A 148 2.10 -12.40 20.29
N ASP A 149 1.27 -12.12 21.30
CA ASP A 149 -0.15 -11.84 21.09
C ASP A 149 -0.37 -10.60 20.19
N ILE A 150 0.45 -9.55 20.36
CA ILE A 150 0.39 -8.36 19.51
C ILE A 150 0.75 -8.72 18.05
N VAL A 151 1.78 -9.54 17.85
CA VAL A 151 2.19 -9.99 16.51
C VAL A 151 1.08 -10.83 15.86
N ASP A 152 0.45 -11.73 16.62
CA ASP A 152 -0.63 -12.58 16.13
C ASP A 152 -1.85 -11.75 15.69
N VAL A 153 -2.27 -10.78 16.51
CA VAL A 153 -3.37 -9.87 16.15
C VAL A 153 -2.99 -9.03 14.92
N PHE A 154 -1.77 -8.54 14.85
CA PHE A 154 -1.29 -7.76 13.70
C PHE A 154 -1.29 -8.60 12.41
N ALA A 155 -0.80 -9.84 12.46
CA ALA A 155 -0.82 -10.76 11.32
C ALA A 155 -2.26 -11.06 10.85
N GLN A 156 -3.19 -11.31 11.77
CA GLN A 156 -4.59 -11.59 11.44
C GLN A 156 -5.32 -10.39 10.84
N THR A 157 -5.05 -9.18 11.33
CA THR A 157 -5.75 -7.97 10.85
C THR A 157 -5.33 -7.53 9.46
N LEU A 158 -4.13 -7.90 9.01
CA LEU A 158 -3.63 -7.55 7.69
C LEU A 158 -3.89 -8.62 6.63
N THR A 159 -4.56 -9.73 6.95
CA THR A 159 -4.80 -10.84 6.01
C THR A 159 -5.47 -10.39 4.70
N ASP A 160 -6.37 -9.40 4.78
CA ASP A 160 -7.10 -8.87 3.62
C ASP A 160 -6.40 -7.69 2.93
N HIS A 161 -5.23 -7.25 3.42
CA HIS A 161 -4.52 -6.12 2.84
C HIS A 161 -3.92 -6.48 1.48
N VAL A 162 -4.07 -5.61 0.47
CA VAL A 162 -3.62 -5.84 -0.92
C VAL A 162 -2.11 -6.13 -1.03
N GLY A 163 -1.32 -5.68 -0.06
CA GLY A 163 0.11 -5.97 0.02
C GLY A 163 0.47 -7.20 0.88
N ASN A 164 -0.47 -7.83 1.59
CA ASN A 164 -0.15 -8.97 2.44
C ASN A 164 -0.16 -10.26 1.64
N TYR A 165 0.87 -11.10 1.80
CA TYR A 165 0.97 -12.40 1.15
C TYR A 165 1.81 -13.37 1.98
N GLU A 166 1.87 -13.14 3.29
CA GLU A 166 2.40 -14.12 4.24
C GLU A 166 1.47 -15.33 4.40
#